data_AF-A0A2S5LI59-F1
#
_entry.id   AF-A0A2S5LI59-F1
#
_cell.length_a   1.000
_cell.length_b   1.000
_cell.length_c   1.000
_cell.angle_alpha   90.00
_cell.angle_beta   90.00
_cell.angle_gamma   90.00
#
_symmetry.space_group_name_H-M   'P 1'
#
loop_
_entity.id
_entity.type
_entity.pdbx_description
1 polymer ?
#
loop_
_entity_poly.entity_id
_entity_poly.type
_entity_poly.pdbx_seq_one_letter_code
_entity_poly.pdbx_strand_id
1 'polypeptide(L)'
;MLGWEIFIHTEFTESTDQAEWHWPKDETILATWRTSVGGIEWLNQLVKEDKAKFLGGAGYPIRYWAKVKDVLPLIQNGPPSHNGPIVVGENYVTPAGWVSKATIKLEQFALQNPDSIIVVDAWDED
;
A
#
# COMPACT_ATOMS: atom_id res chain seq x y z
N MET A 1 15.30 5.67 -3.76
CA MET A 1 13.84 5.58 -3.72
C MET A 1 13.22 6.01 -5.03
N LEU A 2 12.78 5.02 -5.81
CA LEU A 2 12.11 5.16 -7.11
C LEU A 2 10.60 5.29 -6.97
N GLY A 3 10.09 4.87 -5.83
CA GLY A 3 8.68 4.69 -5.57
C GLY A 3 8.47 3.79 -4.37
N TRP A 4 7.37 3.05 -4.41
CA TRP A 4 6.93 2.16 -3.36
C TRP A 4 6.55 0.82 -3.95
N GLU A 5 6.86 -0.26 -3.25
CA GLU A 5 6.16 -1.52 -3.40
C GLU A 5 5.10 -1.64 -2.29
N ILE A 6 3.84 -1.66 -2.70
CA ILE A 6 2.69 -1.70 -1.81
C ILE A 6 2.28 -3.15 -1.58
N PHE A 7 2.01 -3.50 -0.33
CA PHE A 7 1.39 -4.75 0.07
C PHE A 7 0.15 -4.47 0.88
N ILE A 8 -0.96 -5.10 0.52
CA ILE A 8 -2.16 -5.17 1.34
C ILE A 8 -2.31 -6.60 1.83
N HIS A 9 -2.36 -6.80 3.15
CA HIS A 9 -2.43 -8.12 3.75
C HIS A 9 -3.28 -8.14 5.04
N THR A 10 -3.60 -9.34 5.51
CA THR A 10 -4.44 -9.55 6.71
C THR A 10 -3.64 -9.80 8.00
N GLU A 11 -2.31 -9.97 7.91
CA GLU A 11 -1.45 -10.08 9.10
C GLU A 11 -1.40 -8.75 9.85
N PHE A 12 -2.10 -8.69 10.99
CA PHE A 12 -2.15 -7.52 11.83
C PHE A 12 -1.19 -7.62 13.01
N THR A 13 -0.39 -6.57 13.20
CA THR A 13 0.34 -6.29 14.45
C THR A 13 0.13 -4.83 14.82
N GLU A 14 -0.20 -4.56 16.08
CA GLU A 14 -0.28 -3.18 16.61
C GLU A 14 1.10 -2.58 16.90
N SER A 15 2.15 -3.39 16.83
CA SER A 15 3.50 -2.96 17.16
C SER A 15 4.01 -1.93 16.16
N THR A 16 4.57 -0.86 16.71
CA THR A 16 5.30 0.15 15.96
C THR A 16 6.81 -0.12 15.97
N ASP A 17 7.25 -1.23 16.57
CA ASP A 17 8.66 -1.60 16.65
C ASP A 17 9.15 -2.04 15.27
N GLN A 18 10.09 -1.29 14.69
CA GLN A 18 10.69 -1.59 13.39
C GLN A 18 11.38 -2.96 13.33
N ALA A 19 11.84 -3.50 14.46
CA ALA A 19 12.45 -4.82 14.51
C ALA A 19 11.46 -5.96 14.17
N GLU A 20 10.16 -5.71 14.27
CA GLU A 20 9.11 -6.69 13.96
C GLU A 20 8.60 -6.58 12.52
N TRP A 21 9.21 -5.73 11.68
CA TRP A 21 8.76 -5.53 10.32
C TRP A 21 9.39 -6.58 9.44
N HIS A 22 8.52 -7.46 8.94
CA HIS A 22 8.88 -8.49 8.00
C HIS A 22 8.02 -8.36 6.76
N TRP A 23 8.50 -8.96 5.67
CA TRP A 23 7.68 -9.16 4.49
C TRP A 23 6.42 -9.97 4.85
N PRO A 24 5.22 -9.59 4.39
CA PRO A 24 4.01 -10.34 4.67
C PRO A 24 4.04 -11.72 4.01
N LYS A 25 3.44 -12.73 4.64
CA LYS A 25 3.39 -14.07 4.03
C LYS A 25 2.45 -14.08 2.83
N ASP A 26 2.83 -14.79 1.77
CA ASP A 26 2.12 -14.84 0.49
C ASP A 26 0.64 -15.24 0.61
N GLU A 27 0.31 -16.14 1.55
CA GLU A 27 -1.08 -16.57 1.80
C GLU A 27 -1.97 -15.46 2.39
N THR A 28 -1.37 -14.42 2.95
CA THR A 28 -2.07 -13.30 3.60
C THR A 28 -2.16 -12.05 2.72
N ILE A 29 -1.33 -11.98 1.67
CA ILE A 29 -1.32 -10.87 0.71
C ILE A 29 -2.59 -10.91 -0.13
N LEU A 30 -3.39 -9.85 -0.02
CA LEU A 30 -4.60 -9.62 -0.81
C LEU A 30 -4.32 -8.81 -2.08
N ALA A 31 -3.36 -7.89 -2.03
CA ALA A 31 -2.92 -7.13 -3.19
C ALA A 31 -1.46 -6.68 -3.09
N THR A 32 -0.82 -6.50 -4.24
CA THR A 32 0.49 -5.87 -4.35
C THR A 32 0.64 -5.12 -5.66
N TRP A 33 1.39 -4.03 -5.66
CA TRP A 33 1.80 -3.32 -6.87
C TRP A 33 2.99 -2.40 -6.58
N ARG A 34 3.68 -1.98 -7.64
CA ARG A 34 4.68 -0.92 -7.57
C ARG A 34 4.11 0.39 -8.07
N THR A 35 4.53 1.49 -7.47
CA THR A 35 4.04 2.84 -7.80
C THR A 35 5.12 3.88 -7.53
N SER A 36 5.07 5.04 -8.19
CA SER A 36 6.05 6.11 -7.90
C SER A 36 5.80 6.78 -6.54
N VAL A 37 6.67 7.71 -6.13
CA VAL A 37 6.70 8.33 -4.79
C VAL A 37 5.34 8.88 -4.30
N GLY A 38 4.48 9.37 -5.20
CA GLY A 38 3.14 9.87 -4.86
C GLY A 38 2.06 8.78 -4.67
N GLY A 39 2.40 7.51 -4.88
CA GLY A 39 1.46 6.39 -4.91
C GLY A 39 0.88 5.99 -3.56
N ILE A 40 1.31 6.64 -2.47
CA ILE A 40 0.76 6.47 -1.11
C ILE A 40 -0.16 7.61 -0.68
N GLU A 41 -0.37 8.64 -1.51
CA GLU A 41 -1.19 9.80 -1.13
C GLU A 41 -2.64 9.43 -0.81
N TRP A 42 -3.17 8.37 -1.42
CA TRP A 42 -4.50 7.85 -1.10
C TRP A 42 -4.57 7.30 0.35
N LEU A 43 -3.49 6.71 0.87
CA LEU A 43 -3.40 6.26 2.27
C LEU A 43 -3.35 7.48 3.21
N ASN A 44 -2.55 8.48 2.87
CA ASN A 44 -2.49 9.73 3.62
C ASN A 44 -3.87 10.42 3.66
N GLN A 45 -4.63 10.34 2.56
CA GLN A 45 -6.00 10.86 2.51
C GLN A 45 -6.94 10.04 3.40
N LEU A 46 -6.87 8.71 3.40
CA LEU A 46 -7.66 7.87 4.30
C LEU A 46 -7.36 8.18 5.78
N VAL A 47 -6.09 8.46 6.12
CA VAL A 47 -5.72 8.88 7.49
C VAL A 47 -6.34 10.22 7.85
N LYS A 48 -6.30 11.21 6.94
CA LYS A 48 -6.95 12.52 7.14
C LYS A 48 -8.47 12.40 7.32
N GLU A 49 -9.08 11.40 6.70
CA GLU A 49 -10.52 11.12 6.77
C GLU A 49 -10.91 10.20 7.95
N ASP A 50 -9.96 9.83 8.82
CA ASP A 50 -10.17 8.90 9.95
C ASP A 50 -10.66 7.50 9.51
N LYS A 51 -10.32 7.10 8.29
CA LYS A 51 -10.63 5.77 7.70
C LYS A 51 -9.45 4.80 7.74
N ALA A 52 -8.26 5.33 8.01
CA ALA A 52 -7.04 4.58 8.24
C ALA A 52 -6.28 5.21 9.41
N LYS A 53 -5.33 4.50 10.00
CA LYS A 53 -4.31 5.13 10.85
C LYS A 53 -2.91 4.71 10.43
N PHE A 54 -2.01 5.69 10.50
CA PHE A 54 -0.59 5.47 10.31
C PHE A 54 -0.01 4.80 11.56
N LEU A 55 0.65 3.66 11.38
CA LEU A 55 1.23 2.88 12.48
C LEU A 55 2.73 3.15 12.66
N GLY A 56 3.41 3.76 11.70
CA GLY A 56 4.81 4.15 11.84
C GLY A 56 5.63 3.97 10.57
N GLY A 57 6.93 4.16 10.71
CA GLY A 57 7.93 4.12 9.64
C GLY A 57 8.83 5.37 9.67
N ALA A 58 10.15 5.18 9.63
CA ALA A 58 11.16 6.25 9.63
C ALA A 58 11.96 6.27 8.33
N GLY A 59 11.26 6.13 7.21
CA GLY A 59 11.84 5.90 5.89
C GLY A 59 11.08 4.78 5.21
N TYR A 60 11.55 3.54 5.42
CA TYR A 60 10.91 2.34 4.91
C TYR A 60 11.04 1.20 5.93
N PRO A 61 10.00 0.37 6.06
CA PRO A 61 8.70 0.51 5.42
C PRO A 61 7.87 1.57 6.16
N ILE A 62 6.77 1.99 5.54
CA ILE A 62 5.69 2.70 6.24
C ILE A 62 4.46 1.79 6.31
N ARG A 63 3.75 1.84 7.43
CA ARG A 63 2.62 0.94 7.70
C ARG A 63 1.36 1.70 8.06
N TYR A 64 0.26 1.23 7.52
CA TYR A 64 -1.08 1.71 7.81
C TYR A 64 -1.96 0.52 8.17
N TRP A 65 -2.97 0.76 9.00
CA TRP A 65 -4.14 -0.12 9.08
C TRP A 65 -5.36 0.62 8.53
N ALA A 66 -6.26 -0.11 7.89
CA ALA A 66 -7.52 0.42 7.38
C ALA A 66 -8.57 -0.69 7.40
N LYS A 67 -9.84 -0.34 7.23
CA LYS A 67 -10.90 -1.34 7.06
C LYS A 67 -11.03 -1.76 5.60
N VAL A 68 -11.43 -3.01 5.38
CA VAL A 68 -11.70 -3.54 4.04
C VAL A 68 -12.65 -2.65 3.25
N LYS A 69 -13.74 -2.18 3.88
CA LYS A 69 -14.76 -1.34 3.23
C LYS A 69 -14.24 0.02 2.75
N ASP A 70 -13.18 0.54 3.36
CA ASP A 70 -12.61 1.85 3.03
C ASP A 70 -11.54 1.73 1.93
N VAL A 71 -10.90 0.56 1.81
CA VAL A 71 -9.83 0.31 0.82
C VAL A 71 -10.36 -0.34 -0.46
N LEU A 72 -11.23 -1.35 -0.35
CA LEU A 72 -11.69 -2.13 -1.51
C LEU A 72 -12.30 -1.26 -2.64
N PRO A 73 -13.14 -0.25 -2.36
CA PRO A 73 -13.70 0.60 -3.41
C PRO A 73 -12.64 1.39 -4.19
N LEU A 74 -11.49 1.68 -3.58
CA LEU A 74 -10.40 2.44 -4.19
C LEU A 74 -9.54 1.59 -5.14
N ILE A 75 -9.47 0.29 -4.89
CA ILE A 75 -8.56 -0.63 -5.61
C ILE A 75 -9.28 -1.64 -6.50
N GLN A 76 -10.62 -1.71 -6.45
CA GLN A 76 -11.41 -2.70 -7.20
C GLN A 76 -11.24 -2.61 -8.73
N ASN A 77 -10.82 -1.45 -9.24
CA ASN A 77 -10.56 -1.20 -10.66
C ASN A 77 -9.05 -1.13 -10.99
N GLY A 78 -8.19 -1.62 -10.09
CA GLY A 78 -6.74 -1.48 -10.18
C GLY A 78 -6.17 -0.53 -9.13
N PRO A 79 -4.84 -0.39 -9.04
CA PRO A 79 -4.20 0.50 -8.07
C PRO A 79 -4.68 1.95 -8.19
N PRO A 80 -4.80 2.71 -7.09
CA PRO A 80 -5.28 4.08 -7.13
C PRO A 80 -4.40 4.96 -8.01
N SER A 81 -5.01 5.75 -8.89
CA SER A 81 -4.29 6.72 -9.70
C SER A 81 -3.73 7.85 -8.83
N HIS A 82 -2.52 8.31 -9.12
CA HIS A 82 -1.91 9.44 -8.44
C HIS A 82 -1.22 10.37 -9.44
N ASN A 83 -1.20 11.66 -9.14
CA ASN A 83 -0.50 12.68 -9.93
C ASN A 83 0.93 12.89 -9.40
N GLY A 84 1.70 11.81 -9.32
CA GLY A 84 3.12 11.89 -8.94
C GLY A 84 3.96 12.56 -10.03
N PRO A 85 5.06 13.26 -9.67
CA PRO A 85 5.96 13.85 -10.66
C PRO A 85 6.64 12.77 -11.52
N ILE A 86 7.11 13.16 -12.70
CA ILE A 86 8.06 12.34 -13.46
C ILE A 86 9.36 12.25 -12.65
N VAL A 87 9.88 11.05 -12.48
CA VAL A 87 11.19 10.82 -11.85
C VAL A 87 12.20 10.51 -12.94
N VAL A 88 13.29 11.26 -12.99
CA VAL A 88 14.40 11.04 -13.92
C VAL A 88 15.64 10.68 -13.10
N GLY A 89 16.11 9.45 -13.26
CA GLY A 89 17.39 9.00 -12.71
C GLY A 89 18.48 8.94 -13.77
N GLU A 90 19.68 8.51 -13.37
CA GLU A 90 20.83 8.45 -14.28
C GLU A 90 20.60 7.54 -15.49
N ASN A 91 19.84 6.44 -15.33
CA ASN A 91 19.61 5.43 -16.37
C ASN A 91 18.13 5.06 -16.55
N TYR A 92 17.19 5.84 -16.01
CA TYR A 92 15.75 5.52 -16.12
C TYR A 92 14.87 6.77 -16.06
N VAL A 93 13.64 6.64 -16.57
CA VAL A 93 12.57 7.64 -16.46
C VAL A 93 11.30 6.94 -16.01
N THR A 94 10.76 7.34 -14.85
CA THR A 94 9.48 6.88 -14.34
C THR A 94 8.41 7.91 -14.71
N PRO A 95 7.40 7.56 -15.52
CA PRO A 95 6.37 8.52 -15.92
C PRO A 95 5.51 8.95 -14.73
N ALA A 96 4.83 10.09 -14.89
CA ALA A 96 3.87 10.56 -13.90
C ALA A 96 2.78 9.51 -13.66
N GLY A 97 2.45 9.26 -12.40
CA GLY A 97 1.41 8.28 -12.04
C GLY A 97 1.76 6.82 -12.37
N TRP A 98 3.05 6.49 -12.55
CA TRP A 98 3.46 5.14 -12.91
C TRP A 98 3.02 4.09 -11.88
N VAL A 99 2.49 2.98 -12.40
CA VAL A 99 2.12 1.77 -11.66
C VAL A 99 2.58 0.55 -12.46
N SER A 100 3.09 -0.48 -11.78
CA SER A 100 3.44 -1.76 -12.41
C SER A 100 3.26 -2.96 -11.47
N LYS A 101 3.43 -4.18 -12.02
CA LYS A 101 3.37 -5.45 -11.28
C LYS A 101 2.11 -5.62 -10.41
N ALA A 102 1.00 -5.02 -10.83
CA ALA A 102 -0.23 -5.03 -10.05
C ALA A 102 -0.88 -6.41 -10.01
N THR A 103 -1.12 -6.91 -8.80
CA THR A 103 -1.86 -8.13 -8.51
C THR A 103 -2.88 -7.81 -7.43
N ILE A 104 -4.17 -7.99 -7.72
CA ILE A 104 -5.26 -7.74 -6.77
C ILE A 104 -6.16 -8.98 -6.73
N LYS A 105 -6.18 -9.68 -5.60
CA LYS A 105 -6.98 -10.90 -5.39
C LYS A 105 -8.39 -10.50 -4.95
N LEU A 106 -9.18 -9.92 -5.87
CA LEU A 106 -10.53 -9.40 -5.57
C LEU A 106 -11.45 -10.44 -4.91
N GLU A 107 -11.35 -11.71 -5.31
CA GLU A 107 -12.08 -12.81 -4.68
C GLU A 107 -11.74 -12.98 -3.20
N GLN A 108 -10.46 -12.83 -2.83
CA GLN A 108 -10.03 -12.91 -1.44
C GLN A 108 -10.47 -11.71 -0.60
N PHE A 109 -10.53 -10.52 -1.22
CA PHE A 109 -11.14 -9.34 -0.59
C PHE A 109 -12.64 -9.55 -0.33
N ALA A 110 -13.36 -10.15 -1.27
CA ALA A 110 -14.80 -10.41 -1.14
C ALA A 110 -15.14 -11.40 -0.02
N LEU A 111 -14.18 -12.25 0.38
CA LEU A 111 -14.31 -13.16 1.52
C LEU A 111 -14.09 -12.47 2.87
N GLN A 112 -13.50 -11.27 2.90
CA GLN A 112 -13.26 -10.56 4.16
C GLN A 112 -14.54 -9.87 4.65
N ASN A 113 -14.67 -9.74 5.98
CA ASN A 113 -15.69 -8.88 6.54
C ASN A 113 -15.37 -7.41 6.21
N PRO A 114 -16.33 -6.59 5.75
CA PRO A 114 -16.11 -5.17 5.42
C PRO A 114 -15.51 -4.35 6.58
N ASP A 115 -15.79 -4.70 7.83
CA ASP A 115 -15.25 -4.02 9.02
C ASP A 115 -13.95 -4.65 9.55
N SER A 116 -13.47 -5.75 8.95
CA SER A 116 -12.16 -6.31 9.29
C SER A 116 -11.04 -5.33 8.96
N ILE A 117 -10.01 -5.37 9.78
CA ILE A 117 -8.77 -4.62 9.59
C ILE A 117 -7.90 -5.34 8.57
N ILE A 118 -7.30 -4.56 7.67
CA ILE A 118 -6.19 -4.96 6.82
C ILE A 118 -5.01 -4.02 7.08
N VAL A 119 -3.82 -4.53 6.81
CA VAL A 119 -2.57 -3.77 6.90
C VAL A 119 -2.12 -3.42 5.49
N VAL A 120 -1.64 -2.19 5.34
CA VAL A 120 -1.00 -1.70 4.12
C VAL A 120 0.42 -1.29 4.43
N ASP A 121 1.37 -2.01 3.86
CA ASP A 121 2.79 -1.70 3.94
C ASP A 121 3.26 -1.09 2.62
N ALA A 122 4.07 -0.04 2.70
CA ALA A 122 4.80 0.50 1.57
C ALA A 122 6.30 0.40 1.85
N TRP A 123 6.98 -0.43 1.07
CA TRP A 123 8.42 -0.66 1.10
C TRP A 123 9.10 0.19 0.04
N ASP A 124 10.39 0.52 0.20
CA ASP A 124 11.15 1.14 -0.90
C ASP A 124 11.17 0.16 -2.08
N GLU A 125 11.12 0.70 -3.29
CA GLU A 125 11.33 -0.10 -4.47
C GLU A 125 12.83 -0.41 -4.59
N ASP A 126 13.18 -1.69 -4.43
CA ASP A 126 14.48 -2.27 -4.82
C ASP A 126 14.70 -2.23 -6.34
#